data_AF-A0A1X7HH25-F1
#
_entry.id   AF-A0A1X7HH25-F1
#
_cell.length_a   1.000
_cell.length_b   1.000
_cell.length_c   1.000
_cell.angle_alpha   90.00
_cell.angle_beta   90.00
_cell.angle_gamma   90.00
#
_symmetry.space_group_name_H-M   'P 1'
#
loop_
_entity.id
_entity.type
_entity.pdbx_description
1 polymer ?
#
loop_
_entity_poly.entity_id
_entity_poly.type
_entity_poly.pdbx_seq_one_letter_code
_entity_poly.pdbx_strand_id
1 'polypeptide(L)'
;MPQPLTDEYLKEIQDRIIAASKAPWAVTLNDNGEPSGFGPFTWVEYPDDDIARLVADIEFAAHARVDVRNLYGEVSRQRNEIRILEARITQLERANGGARHGR
;
A
#
# COMPACT_ATOMS: atom_id res chain seq x y z
N MET A 1 3.79 8.86 -19.03
CA MET A 1 3.96 8.32 -17.67
C MET A 1 2.87 8.92 -16.80
N PRO A 2 2.21 8.13 -15.92
CA PRO A 2 1.26 8.70 -14.96
C PRO A 2 1.97 9.74 -14.09
N GLN A 3 1.23 10.78 -13.68
CA GLN A 3 1.79 11.80 -12.79
C GLN A 3 2.15 11.18 -11.42
N PRO A 4 3.22 11.65 -10.76
CA PRO A 4 3.53 11.21 -9.40
C PRO A 4 2.35 11.54 -8.47
N LEU A 5 1.99 10.60 -7.58
CA LEU A 5 0.97 10.84 -6.58
C LEU A 5 1.38 11.98 -5.64
N THR A 6 0.44 12.85 -5.28
CA THR A 6 0.67 13.97 -4.36
C THR A 6 0.84 13.47 -2.92
N ASP A 7 1.45 14.30 -2.08
CA ASP A 7 1.61 13.99 -0.66
C ASP A 7 0.25 13.94 0.06
N GLU A 8 -0.72 14.78 -0.31
CA GLU A 8 -2.09 14.67 0.20
C GLU A 8 -2.72 13.32 -0.15
N TYR A 9 -2.58 12.87 -1.40
CA TYR A 9 -3.19 11.62 -1.84
C TYR A 9 -2.59 10.40 -1.11
N LEU A 10 -1.27 10.44 -0.88
CA LEU A 10 -0.59 9.42 -0.08
C LEU A 10 -1.07 9.43 1.38
N LYS A 11 -1.27 10.61 1.97
CA LYS A 11 -1.84 10.75 3.31
C LYS A 11 -3.24 10.14 3.41
N GLU A 12 -4.10 10.40 2.42
CA GLU A 12 -5.44 9.80 2.36
C GLU A 12 -5.38 8.26 2.31
N ILE A 13 -4.47 7.70 1.53
CA ILE A 13 -4.25 6.25 1.48
C ILE A 13 -3.84 5.74 2.87
N GLN A 14 -2.91 6.41 3.54
CA GLN A 14 -2.47 6.05 4.88
C GLN A 14 -3.62 6.07 5.89
N ASP A 15 -4.46 7.10 5.85
CA ASP A 15 -5.61 7.23 6.75
C ASP A 15 -6.62 6.10 6.52
N ARG A 16 -6.87 5.72 5.26
CA ARG A 16 -7.72 4.56 4.91
C ARG A 16 -7.12 3.23 5.42
N ILE A 17 -5.80 3.05 5.31
CA ILE A 17 -5.10 1.85 5.83
C ILE A 17 -5.27 1.75 7.34
N ILE A 18 -5.11 2.87 8.07
CA ILE A 18 -5.21 2.91 9.53
C ILE A 18 -6.64 2.69 10.01
N ALA A 19 -7.62 3.31 9.34
CA ALA A 19 -9.04 3.23 9.70
C ALA A 19 -9.63 1.82 9.50
N ALA A 20 -9.01 1.02 8.65
CA ALA A 20 -9.50 -0.31 8.37
C ALA A 20 -9.37 -1.22 9.62
N SER A 21 -10.43 -1.98 9.95
CA SER A 21 -10.51 -2.90 11.10
C SER A 21 -9.72 -4.21 10.94
N LYS A 22 -8.92 -4.62 11.95
CA LYS A 22 -8.18 -5.90 11.95
C LYS A 22 -9.12 -7.09 12.17
N ALA A 23 -10.00 -7.39 11.23
CA ALA A 23 -10.76 -8.64 11.25
C ALA A 23 -9.99 -9.75 10.52
N PRO A 24 -10.22 -11.05 10.83
CA PRO A 24 -9.80 -12.12 9.94
C PRO A 24 -10.59 -11.99 8.63
N TRP A 25 -9.88 -11.67 7.55
CA TRP A 25 -10.42 -11.56 6.19
C TRP A 25 -10.21 -12.86 5.39
N ALA A 26 -9.66 -13.89 6.05
CA ALA A 26 -9.48 -15.19 5.44
C ALA A 26 -10.84 -15.83 5.19
N VAL A 27 -10.98 -16.47 4.03
CA VAL A 27 -12.11 -17.34 3.75
C VAL A 27 -12.06 -18.48 4.78
N THR A 28 -13.09 -18.55 5.61
CA THR A 28 -13.30 -19.70 6.47
C THR A 28 -14.02 -20.75 5.65
N LEU A 29 -13.62 -22.02 5.71
CA LEU A 29 -14.32 -23.11 5.02
C LEU A 29 -15.28 -23.82 5.97
N ASN A 30 -16.39 -24.34 5.45
CA ASN A 30 -17.31 -25.23 6.14
C ASN A 30 -16.77 -26.68 6.11
N ASP A 31 -17.53 -27.61 6.71
CA ASP A 31 -17.14 -29.03 6.80
C ASP A 31 -17.05 -29.74 5.44
N ASN A 32 -17.63 -29.17 4.38
CA ASN A 32 -17.56 -29.68 3.01
C ASN A 32 -16.40 -29.08 2.22
N GLY A 33 -15.59 -28.21 2.83
CA GLY A 33 -14.50 -27.48 2.14
C GLY A 33 -14.99 -26.30 1.31
N GLU A 34 -16.23 -25.88 1.46
CA GLU A 34 -16.81 -24.72 0.76
C GLU A 34 -16.69 -23.46 1.64
N PRO A 35 -16.63 -22.26 1.08
CA PRO A 35 -16.62 -21.04 1.87
C PRO A 35 -17.81 -20.92 2.85
N SER A 36 -17.50 -20.70 4.12
CA SER A 36 -18.46 -20.51 5.20
C SER A 36 -19.08 -19.12 5.13
N GLY A 37 -20.42 -19.09 5.23
CA GLY A 37 -21.24 -17.88 5.22
C GLY A 37 -21.00 -16.89 6.36
N PHE A 38 -20.18 -17.26 7.35
CA PHE A 38 -19.91 -16.46 8.53
C PHE A 38 -18.59 -15.69 8.38
N GLY A 39 -18.69 -14.44 7.90
CA GLY A 39 -17.55 -13.52 7.76
C GLY A 39 -18.02 -12.11 7.38
N PRO A 40 -17.11 -11.12 7.25
CA PRO A 40 -17.47 -9.77 6.84
C PRO A 40 -17.98 -9.68 5.39
N PHE A 41 -17.88 -10.76 4.62
CA PHE A 41 -18.43 -10.90 3.28
C PHE A 41 -19.72 -11.71 3.36
N THR A 42 -20.86 -11.04 3.27
CA THR A 42 -22.15 -11.71 3.12
C THR A 42 -22.32 -12.13 1.66
N TRP A 43 -22.41 -13.45 1.42
CA TRP A 43 -22.47 -14.16 0.12
C TRP A 43 -23.77 -13.93 -0.68
N VAL A 44 -24.40 -12.76 -0.53
CA VAL A 44 -25.83 -12.57 -0.85
C VAL A 44 -26.10 -12.44 -2.36
N GLU A 45 -25.08 -12.28 -3.22
CA GLU A 45 -25.31 -11.97 -4.64
C GLU A 45 -24.53 -12.81 -5.66
N TYR A 46 -23.75 -13.81 -5.24
CA TYR A 46 -23.01 -14.64 -6.19
C TYR A 46 -23.81 -15.91 -6.53
N PRO A 47 -24.18 -16.15 -7.80
CA PRO A 47 -24.70 -17.45 -8.21
C PRO A 47 -23.64 -18.53 -7.91
N ASP A 48 -24.09 -19.75 -7.59
CA ASP A 48 -23.20 -20.86 -7.18
C ASP A 48 -22.04 -21.12 -8.17
N ASP A 49 -22.23 -20.76 -9.44
CA ASP A 49 -21.22 -20.87 -10.50
C ASP A 49 -20.04 -19.88 -10.39
N ASP A 50 -20.14 -18.83 -9.57
CA ASP A 50 -19.10 -17.79 -9.41
C ASP A 50 -18.39 -17.82 -8.04
N ILE A 51 -18.60 -18.87 -7.23
CA ILE A 51 -17.97 -19.01 -5.90
C ILE A 51 -16.43 -18.93 -5.99
N ALA A 52 -15.81 -19.57 -6.98
CA ALA A 52 -14.37 -19.52 -7.17
C ALA A 52 -13.83 -18.09 -7.43
N ARG A 53 -14.61 -17.27 -8.15
CA ARG A 53 -14.27 -15.88 -8.42
C ARG A 53 -14.39 -15.03 -7.16
N LEU A 54 -15.44 -15.24 -6.37
CA LEU A 54 -15.62 -14.57 -5.09
C LEU A 54 -14.49 -14.93 -4.10
N VAL A 55 -14.07 -16.19 -4.03
CA VAL A 55 -12.91 -16.59 -3.22
C VAL A 55 -11.66 -15.84 -3.66
N ALA A 56 -11.38 -15.76 -4.96
CA ALA A 56 -10.24 -15.01 -5.48
C ALA A 56 -10.31 -13.51 -5.15
N ASP A 57 -11.50 -12.89 -5.22
CA ASP A 57 -11.71 -11.48 -4.86
C ASP A 57 -11.47 -11.23 -3.35
N ILE A 58 -11.93 -12.14 -2.49
CA ILE A 58 -11.71 -12.08 -1.04
C ILE A 58 -10.22 -12.22 -0.71
N GLU A 59 -9.54 -13.22 -1.30
CA GLU A 59 -8.10 -13.42 -1.12
C GLU A 59 -7.31 -12.21 -1.60
N PHE A 60 -7.65 -11.67 -2.77
CA PHE A 60 -7.03 -10.44 -3.28
C PHE A 60 -7.20 -9.28 -2.31
N ALA A 61 -8.41 -9.05 -1.79
CA ALA A 61 -8.67 -7.99 -0.82
C ALA A 61 -7.91 -8.20 0.50
N ALA A 62 -7.80 -9.45 0.97
CA ALA A 62 -7.04 -9.80 2.17
C ALA A 62 -5.53 -9.51 1.99
N HIS A 63 -4.95 -9.89 0.84
CA HIS A 63 -3.56 -9.62 0.51
C HIS A 63 -3.29 -8.13 0.30
N ALA A 64 -4.11 -7.44 -0.49
CA ALA A 64 -3.97 -6.03 -0.79
C ALA A 64 -3.89 -5.18 0.48
N ARG A 65 -4.61 -5.56 1.53
CA ARG A 65 -4.60 -4.86 2.82
C ARG A 65 -3.25 -4.90 3.54
N VAL A 66 -2.49 -5.98 3.37
CA VAL A 66 -1.13 -6.11 3.88
C VAL A 66 -0.15 -5.43 2.94
N ASP A 67 -0.26 -5.71 1.65
CA ASP A 67 0.69 -5.26 0.64
C ASP A 67 0.66 -3.75 0.45
N VAL A 68 -0.51 -3.12 0.42
CA VAL A 68 -0.65 -1.66 0.29
C VAL A 68 0.07 -0.93 1.42
N ARG A 69 0.01 -1.46 2.66
CA ARG A 69 0.74 -0.88 3.79
C ARG A 69 2.25 -1.01 3.62
N ASN A 70 2.73 -2.18 3.19
CA ASN A 70 4.15 -2.43 2.99
C ASN A 70 4.70 -1.55 1.86
N LEU A 71 4.00 -1.51 0.72
CA LEU A 71 4.34 -0.69 -0.44
C LEU A 71 4.35 0.80 -0.07
N TYR A 72 3.38 1.27 0.72
CA TYR A 72 3.39 2.65 1.23
C TYR A 72 4.62 2.96 2.08
N GLY A 73 5.01 2.03 2.96
CA GLY A 73 6.24 2.13 3.75
C GLY A 73 7.49 2.24 2.88
N GLU A 74 7.60 1.41 1.86
CA GLU A 74 8.72 1.44 0.91
C GLU A 74 8.78 2.74 0.10
N VAL A 75 7.65 3.22 -0.41
CA VAL A 75 7.57 4.51 -1.11
C VAL A 75 8.00 5.66 -0.19
N SER A 76 7.57 5.64 1.06
CA SER A 76 7.94 6.65 2.06
C SER A 76 9.45 6.63 2.35
N ARG A 77 10.03 5.43 2.50
CA ARG A 77 11.47 5.23 2.70
C ARG A 77 12.28 5.77 1.51
N GLN A 78 11.91 5.39 0.29
CA GLN A 78 12.57 5.82 -0.94
C GLN A 78 12.51 7.35 -1.11
N ARG A 79 11.34 7.96 -0.85
CA ARG A 79 11.21 9.43 -0.91
C ARG A 79 12.10 10.15 0.11
N ASN A 80 12.21 9.61 1.33
CA ASN A 80 13.10 10.18 2.33
C ASN A 80 14.57 10.07 1.92
N GLU A 81 14.97 8.92 1.36
CA GLU A 81 16.32 8.69 0.84
C GLU A 81 16.66 9.67 -0.29
N ILE A 82 15.74 9.88 -1.24
CA ILE A 82 15.90 10.88 -2.32
C ILE A 82 16.13 12.28 -1.75
N ARG A 83 15.31 12.74 -0.79
CA ARG A 83 15.47 14.08 -0.18
C ARG A 83 16.83 14.24 0.50
N ILE A 84 17.31 13.21 1.20
CA ILE A 84 18.62 13.24 1.87
C ILE A 84 19.74 13.35 0.83
N LEU A 85 19.65 12.58 -0.25
CA LEU A 85 20.62 12.63 -1.34
C LEU A 85 20.64 13.99 -2.04
N GLU A 86 19.47 14.57 -2.33
CA GLU A 86 19.34 15.91 -2.93
C GLU A 86 19.95 17.00 -2.04
N ALA A 87 19.68 16.94 -0.73
CA ALA A 87 20.27 17.85 0.24
C ALA A 87 21.81 17.70 0.30
N ARG A 88 22.31 16.46 0.23
CA ARG A 88 23.74 16.18 0.24
C ARG A 88 24.43 16.68 -1.04
N ILE A 89 23.82 16.48 -2.20
CA ILE A 89 24.30 17.01 -3.49
C ILE A 89 24.39 18.54 -3.41
N THR A 90 23.31 19.20 -2.98
CA THR A 90 23.28 20.65 -2.82
C THR A 90 24.39 21.16 -1.88
N GLN A 91 24.64 20.45 -0.78
CA GLN A 91 25.72 20.80 0.16
C GLN A 91 27.10 20.70 -0.49
N LEU A 92 27.35 19.63 -1.27
CA LEU A 92 28.62 19.41 -1.95
C LEU A 92 28.86 20.44 -3.06
N GLU A 93 27.82 20.79 -3.82
CA GLU A 93 27.89 21.82 -4.85
C GLU A 93 28.24 23.19 -4.26
N ARG A 94 27.64 23.56 -3.12
CA ARG A 94 27.97 24.80 -2.41
C ARG A 94 29.41 24.80 -1.88
N ALA A 95 29.88 23.69 -1.34
CA ALA A 95 31.25 23.56 -0.85
C ALA A 95 32.29 23.71 -1.97
N ASN A 96 32.03 23.14 -3.16
CA ASN A 96 32.89 23.29 -4.34
C ASN A 96 32.81 24.69 -4.97
N GLY A 97 31.65 25.36 -4.91
CA GLY A 97 31.48 26.73 -5.39
C GLY A 97 32.21 27.79 -4.53
N GLY A 98 32.27 27.58 -3.21
CA GLY A 98 32.97 28.48 -2.28
C GLY A 98 34.49 28.50 -2.40
N ALA A 99 35.10 27.46 -2.98
CA ALA A 99 36.55 27.36 -3.15
C ALA A 99 37.11 28.24 -4.28
N ARG A 100 36.28 28.80 -5.16
CA ARG A 100 36.72 29.55 -6.35
C ARG A 100 36.87 31.07 -6.19
N HIS A 101 36.43 31.66 -5.07
CA HIS A 101 36.48 33.12 -4.86
C HIS A 101 37.51 33.61 -3.83
N GLY A 102 38.47 32.76 -3.44
CA GLY A 102 39.55 33.11 -2.52
C GLY A 102 40.93 32.96 -3.13
N ARG A 103 41.22 33.67 -4.23
CA ARG A 103 42.59 33.99 -4.70
C ARG A 103 42.60 35.31 -5.42
#